data_AF-A0A945X2X0-F1
#
_entry.id   AF-A0A945X2X0-F1
#
_cell.length_a   1.000
_cell.length_b   1.000
_cell.length_c   1.000
_cell.angle_alpha   90.00
_cell.angle_beta   90.00
_cell.angle_gamma   90.00
#
_symmetry.space_group_name_H-M   'P 1'
#
loop_
_entity.id
_entity.type
_entity.pdbx_description
1 polymer ?
#
loop_
_entity_poly.entity_id
_entity_poly.type
_entity_poly.pdbx_seq_one_letter_code
_entity_poly.pdbx_strand_id
1 'polypeptide(L)'
;MYGTVMTRTLKQLALAVTMALTACVSEADAADRAVQVVAYINQQYGCQKGTEEFLAKLVGTYGENLKLEIVDFGGKGKKRWRDDGMRCMGIRINGTTAVQVMDRAVSLPIRFEMPVGYQWTHAELELAVRQAIQGIAESDRASPAVSVIKVDGAWALKVGEVKVIAGLGQERAEGAIAALKAASEKPVTSESFQTRAENGAVQLLVGEQTLLTVKESDGQKAGKSVKELAGEWLAGIARCYPCLTRPFPGSNRPGRR
;
A
#
# COMPACT_ATOMS: atom_id res chain seq x y z
N MET A 1 -81.03 -5.04 19.31
CA MET A 1 -81.01 -3.75 20.04
C MET A 1 -79.63 -3.61 20.69
N TYR A 2 -78.91 -2.53 20.34
CA TYR A 2 -77.68 -1.95 20.96
C TYR A 2 -76.52 -2.91 21.30
N GLY A 3 -75.28 -2.80 20.82
CA GLY A 3 -74.51 -1.67 20.31
C GLY A 3 -73.39 -1.31 21.29
N THR A 4 -72.13 -1.68 21.01
CA THR A 4 -70.86 -1.16 21.62
C THR A 4 -69.71 -1.86 20.88
N VAL A 5 -68.92 -1.30 19.95
CA VAL A 5 -68.01 -0.14 19.93
C VAL A 5 -67.00 -0.12 21.09
N MET A 6 -65.73 0.10 20.73
CA MET A 6 -64.53 0.30 21.57
C MET A 6 -63.79 -0.95 22.06
N THR A 7 -62.69 -1.27 21.36
CA THR A 7 -61.33 -1.38 21.94
C THR A 7 -60.33 -1.49 20.80
N ARG A 8 -60.15 -0.41 20.04
CA ARG A 8 -59.03 -0.21 19.10
C ARG A 8 -58.23 1.01 19.58
N THR A 9 -57.60 0.90 20.74
CA THR A 9 -56.71 1.95 21.28
C THR A 9 -55.86 1.38 22.42
N LEU A 10 -54.94 0.45 22.12
CA LEU A 10 -53.92 -0.01 23.08
C LEU A 10 -52.72 -0.69 22.39
N LYS A 11 -52.31 -0.17 21.23
CA LYS A 11 -51.11 -0.64 20.50
C LYS A 11 -50.16 0.49 20.05
N GLN A 12 -50.31 1.69 20.60
CA GLN A 12 -49.47 2.85 20.25
C GLN A 12 -48.76 3.51 21.45
N LEU A 13 -48.65 2.83 22.60
CA LEU A 13 -47.96 3.35 23.78
C LEU A 13 -46.84 2.42 24.31
N ALA A 14 -46.23 1.65 23.42
CA ALA A 14 -44.99 0.88 23.70
C ALA A 14 -43.84 1.26 22.74
N LEU A 15 -43.92 2.45 22.12
CA LEU A 15 -42.95 2.95 21.15
C LEU A 15 -42.57 4.41 21.45
N ALA A 16 -42.31 4.74 22.72
CA ALA A 16 -41.83 6.06 23.11
C ALA A 16 -40.88 6.05 24.32
N VAL A 17 -40.38 4.88 24.74
CA VAL A 17 -39.43 4.74 25.87
C VAL A 17 -38.11 4.07 25.44
N THR A 18 -37.90 3.84 24.14
CA THR A 18 -36.65 3.27 23.58
C THR A 18 -35.97 4.22 22.59
N MET A 19 -36.14 5.53 22.74
CA MET A 19 -35.45 6.56 21.94
C MET A 19 -34.88 7.70 22.80
N ALA A 20 -34.39 7.38 24.00
CA ALA A 20 -33.75 8.36 24.88
C ALA A 20 -32.53 7.80 25.63
N LEU A 21 -31.81 6.84 25.04
CA LEU A 21 -30.63 6.21 25.65
C LEU A 21 -29.42 6.10 24.71
N THR A 22 -29.42 6.79 23.57
CA THR A 22 -28.34 6.68 22.57
C THR A 22 -27.87 8.04 22.07
N ALA A 23 -27.57 8.96 22.99
CA ALA A 23 -26.92 10.24 22.65
C ALA A 23 -26.09 10.80 23.81
N CYS A 24 -25.29 9.95 24.44
CA CYS A 24 -24.11 10.39 25.19
C CYS A 24 -22.92 9.56 24.73
N VAL A 25 -22.55 9.69 23.45
CA VAL A 25 -21.17 9.40 23.05
C VAL A 25 -20.37 10.57 23.59
N SER A 26 -19.85 10.40 24.81
CA SER A 26 -19.02 11.38 25.50
C SER A 26 -17.83 11.74 24.61
N GLU A 27 -17.50 13.03 24.48
CA GLU A 27 -16.27 13.50 23.79
C GLU A 27 -14.98 12.85 24.32
N ALA A 28 -15.04 12.19 25.49
CA ALA A 28 -13.97 11.38 26.04
C ALA A 28 -13.59 10.15 25.18
N ASP A 29 -14.51 9.59 24.37
CA ASP A 29 -14.21 8.49 23.45
C ASP A 29 -13.42 8.95 22.21
N ALA A 30 -13.43 10.23 21.87
CA ALA A 30 -12.67 10.75 20.73
C ALA A 30 -11.17 10.85 21.05
N ALA A 31 -10.82 11.19 22.30
CA ALA A 31 -9.43 11.27 22.75
C ALA A 31 -8.73 9.89 22.82
N ASP A 32 -9.50 8.80 22.92
CA ASP A 32 -9.01 7.41 22.91
C ASP A 32 -8.96 6.79 21.49
N ARG A 33 -9.39 7.54 20.46
CA ARG A 33 -9.34 7.12 19.04
C ARG A 33 -8.12 7.61 18.27
N ALA A 34 -7.34 8.52 18.84
CA ALA A 34 -6.15 9.04 18.16
C ALA A 34 -5.12 7.93 17.94
N VAL A 35 -4.61 7.82 16.72
CA VAL A 35 -3.55 6.86 16.39
C VAL A 35 -2.29 7.22 17.16
N GLN A 36 -1.72 6.25 17.87
CA GLN A 36 -0.50 6.44 18.64
C GLN A 36 0.71 6.03 17.80
N VAL A 37 1.64 6.95 17.61
CA VAL A 37 2.94 6.70 16.98
C VAL A 37 4.04 6.91 17.99
N VAL A 38 4.83 5.87 18.26
CA VAL A 38 6.03 5.94 19.10
C VAL A 38 7.25 5.66 18.22
N ALA A 39 8.08 6.67 18.01
CA ALA A 39 9.29 6.57 17.21
C ALA A 39 10.53 6.52 18.11
N TYR A 40 11.28 5.42 18.03
CA TYR A 40 12.55 5.25 18.72
C TYR A 40 13.67 5.68 17.78
N ILE A 41 14.21 6.87 18.01
CA ILE A 41 15.18 7.55 17.15
C ILE A 41 16.42 7.87 18.00
N ASN A 42 17.61 7.79 17.44
CA ASN A 42 18.83 8.26 18.11
C ASN A 42 19.10 9.70 17.69
N GLN A 43 18.83 10.63 18.60
CA GLN A 43 18.94 12.06 18.30
C GLN A 43 20.39 12.59 18.42
N GLN A 44 21.34 11.79 18.92
CA GLN A 44 22.71 12.25 19.17
C GLN A 44 23.54 12.46 17.90
N TYR A 45 23.26 11.70 16.83
CA TYR A 45 24.09 11.71 15.62
C TYR A 45 23.41 12.39 14.42
N GLY A 46 22.17 12.87 14.57
CA GLY A 46 21.44 13.61 13.53
C GLY A 46 21.10 12.84 12.25
N CYS A 47 21.56 11.59 12.10
CA CYS A 47 21.36 10.77 10.89
C CYS A 47 19.89 10.54 10.54
N GLN A 48 18.99 10.74 11.50
CA GLN A 48 17.55 10.45 11.38
C GLN A 48 16.70 11.73 11.35
N LYS A 49 17.32 12.91 11.25
CA LYS A 49 16.63 14.20 11.24
C LYS A 49 15.53 14.28 10.18
N GLY A 50 15.77 13.76 8.98
CA GLY A 50 14.74 13.71 7.93
C GLY A 50 13.53 12.86 8.29
N THR A 51 13.68 11.84 9.14
CA THR A 51 12.53 11.08 9.66
C THR A 51 11.82 11.83 10.79
N GLU A 52 12.55 12.54 11.65
CA GLU A 52 11.95 13.39 12.69
C GLU A 52 11.11 14.52 12.07
N GLU A 53 11.64 15.21 11.06
CA GLU A 53 10.94 16.25 10.30
C GLU A 53 9.69 15.69 9.61
N PHE A 54 9.79 14.49 9.03
CA PHE A 54 8.65 13.81 8.42
C PHE A 54 7.56 13.47 9.44
N LEU A 55 7.93 12.93 10.62
CA LEU A 55 6.99 12.63 11.69
C LEU A 55 6.29 13.90 12.21
N ALA A 56 7.04 15.00 12.38
CA ALA A 56 6.47 16.29 12.74
C ALA A 56 5.47 16.79 11.67
N LYS A 57 5.77 16.61 10.38
CA LYS A 57 4.85 16.93 9.29
C LYS A 57 3.56 16.09 9.36
N LEU A 58 3.64 14.81 9.70
CA LEU A 58 2.46 13.96 9.87
C LEU A 58 1.57 14.49 11.00
N VAL A 59 2.15 14.89 12.14
CA VAL A 59 1.39 15.53 13.22
C VAL A 59 0.71 16.82 12.73
N GLY A 60 1.44 17.66 11.99
CA GLY A 60 0.85 18.86 11.39
C GLY A 60 -0.29 18.58 10.41
N THR A 61 -0.27 17.43 9.74
CA THR A 61 -1.30 17.03 8.76
C THR A 61 -2.53 16.42 9.43
N TYR A 62 -2.36 15.58 10.44
CA TYR A 62 -3.45 14.82 11.06
C TYR A 62 -3.97 15.41 12.38
N GLY A 63 -3.25 16.37 12.95
CA GLY A 63 -3.64 17.08 14.17
C GLY A 63 -3.92 16.14 15.33
N GLU A 64 -5.05 16.35 15.99
CA GLU A 64 -5.48 15.60 17.17
C GLU A 64 -5.71 14.10 16.92
N ASN A 65 -5.85 13.68 15.66
CA ASN A 65 -6.02 12.27 15.31
C ASN A 65 -4.71 11.46 15.36
N LEU A 66 -3.56 12.13 15.56
CA LEU A 66 -2.24 11.51 15.62
C LEU A 66 -1.48 11.98 16.87
N LYS A 67 -1.22 11.06 17.80
CA LYS A 67 -0.35 11.29 18.95
C LYS A 67 1.04 10.76 18.64
N LEU A 68 2.02 11.66 18.52
CA LEU A 68 3.41 11.30 18.30
C LEU A 68 4.22 11.40 19.59
N GLU A 69 5.00 10.37 19.86
CA GLU A 69 6.08 10.40 20.83
C GLU A 69 7.40 10.00 20.16
N ILE A 70 8.46 10.79 20.42
CA ILE A 70 9.82 10.44 20.00
C ILE A 70 10.61 10.05 21.25
N VAL A 71 11.10 8.81 21.27
CA VAL A 71 11.94 8.25 22.33
C VAL A 71 13.39 8.28 21.86
N ASP A 72 14.19 9.19 22.44
CA ASP A 72 15.64 9.24 22.18
C ASP A 72 16.37 8.05 22.81
N PHE A 73 16.65 7.01 22.04
CA PHE A 73 17.35 5.82 22.54
C PHE A 73 18.87 6.01 22.65
N GLY A 74 19.42 7.09 22.11
CA GLY A 74 20.81 7.49 22.34
C GLY A 74 21.01 8.06 23.75
N GLY A 75 20.00 8.76 24.28
CA GLY A 75 20.00 9.39 25.59
C GLY A 75 19.05 8.73 26.60
N LYS A 76 18.15 9.54 27.17
CA LYS A 76 17.30 9.17 28.31
C LYS A 76 16.29 8.07 28.00
N GLY A 77 15.91 7.89 26.74
CA GLY A 77 14.98 6.87 26.27
C GLY A 77 15.58 5.46 26.16
N LYS A 78 16.89 5.29 26.35
CA LYS A 78 17.59 4.01 26.18
C LYS A 78 17.03 2.87 27.03
N LYS A 79 16.58 3.14 28.26
CA LYS A 79 15.95 2.12 29.11
C LYS A 79 14.61 1.68 28.51
N ARG A 80 13.73 2.63 28.22
CA ARG A 80 12.42 2.37 27.62
C ARG A 80 12.54 1.61 26.30
N TRP A 81 13.42 2.05 25.40
CA TRP A 81 13.72 1.35 24.14
C TRP A 81 14.05 -0.14 24.32
N ARG A 82 14.88 -0.48 25.33
CA ARG A 82 15.19 -1.88 25.66
C ARG A 82 14.02 -2.61 26.30
N ASP A 83 13.31 -1.99 27.23
CA ASP A 83 12.16 -2.58 27.91
C ASP A 83 11.03 -2.89 26.90
N ASP A 84 10.91 -2.05 25.88
CA ASP A 84 10.04 -2.24 24.73
C ASP A 84 10.55 -3.31 23.76
N GLY A 85 11.70 -3.94 23.99
CA GLY A 85 12.24 -5.02 23.16
C GLY A 85 12.84 -4.56 21.82
N MET A 86 13.06 -3.26 21.63
CA MET A 86 13.64 -2.72 20.41
C MET A 86 15.16 -2.99 20.37
N ARG A 87 15.67 -3.31 19.17
CA ARG A 87 17.10 -3.63 18.93
C ARG A 87 17.80 -2.65 17.99
N CYS A 88 17.04 -1.82 17.30
CA CYS A 88 17.50 -0.75 16.43
C CYS A 88 16.50 0.42 16.49
N MET A 89 16.63 1.39 15.58
CA MET A 89 15.56 2.34 15.33
C MET A 89 14.27 1.59 14.99
N GLY A 90 13.12 2.08 15.46
CA GLY A 90 11.84 1.57 15.04
C GLY A 90 10.70 2.53 15.32
N ILE A 91 9.57 2.31 14.66
CA ILE A 91 8.35 3.10 14.83
C ILE A 91 7.21 2.13 15.13
N ARG A 92 6.48 2.40 16.21
CA ARG A 92 5.26 1.69 16.54
C ARG A 92 4.06 2.50 16.13
N ILE A 93 3.09 1.85 15.51
CA ILE A 93 1.75 2.40 15.27
C ILE A 93 0.79 1.56 16.12
N ASN A 94 0.07 2.19 17.04
CA ASN A 94 -0.83 1.53 18.01
C ASN A 94 -0.15 0.32 18.72
N GLY A 95 1.10 0.52 19.15
CA GLY A 95 1.86 -0.47 19.92
C GLY A 95 2.61 -1.53 19.11
N THR A 96 2.42 -1.63 17.79
CA THR A 96 3.11 -2.62 16.94
C THR A 96 4.06 -1.98 15.94
N THR A 97 5.22 -2.61 15.70
CA THR A 97 6.14 -2.25 14.60
C THR A 97 5.75 -2.90 13.27
N ALA A 98 4.89 -3.93 13.31
CA ALA A 98 4.42 -4.67 12.15
C ALA A 98 2.96 -4.30 11.84
N VAL A 99 2.73 -3.74 10.67
CA VAL A 99 1.39 -3.34 10.19
C VAL A 99 1.09 -4.01 8.85
N GLN A 100 -0.20 -4.17 8.56
CA GLN A 100 -0.70 -4.50 7.22
C GLN A 100 -1.33 -3.24 6.64
N VAL A 101 -0.92 -2.86 5.44
CA VAL A 101 -1.54 -1.77 4.68
C VAL A 101 -2.07 -2.29 3.36
N MET A 102 -3.06 -1.61 2.79
CA MET A 102 -3.51 -1.86 1.42
C MET A 102 -2.94 -0.78 0.50
N ASP A 103 -2.24 -1.14 -0.57
CA ASP A 103 -1.75 -0.18 -1.56
C ASP A 103 -1.99 -0.71 -2.97
N ARG A 104 -2.80 0.01 -3.74
CA ARG A 104 -3.23 -0.33 -5.10
C ARG A 104 -3.62 -1.80 -5.28
N ALA A 105 -4.60 -2.26 -4.49
CA ALA A 105 -5.10 -3.64 -4.43
C ALA A 105 -4.14 -4.67 -3.81
N VAL A 106 -3.01 -4.25 -3.24
CA VAL A 106 -2.06 -5.17 -2.59
C VAL A 106 -2.05 -5.01 -1.08
N SER A 107 -2.29 -6.11 -0.37
CA SER A 107 -2.01 -6.20 1.07
C SER A 107 -0.51 -6.33 1.30
N LEU A 108 0.07 -5.34 1.97
CA LEU A 108 1.50 -5.19 2.18
C LEU A 108 1.85 -5.27 3.68
N PRO A 109 2.56 -6.33 4.12
CA PRO A 109 3.14 -6.34 5.46
C PRO A 109 4.31 -5.37 5.52
N ILE A 110 4.31 -4.46 6.49
CA ILE A 110 5.40 -3.50 6.73
C ILE A 110 5.92 -3.68 8.14
N ARG A 111 7.25 -3.76 8.29
CA ARG A 111 7.92 -3.64 9.58
C ARG A 111 8.68 -2.33 9.63
N PHE A 112 8.27 -1.43 10.51
CA PHE A 112 8.94 -0.16 10.76
C PHE A 112 10.09 -0.35 11.75
N GLU A 113 10.99 -1.26 11.45
CA GLU A 113 12.26 -1.46 12.14
C GLU A 113 13.38 -1.11 11.17
N MET A 114 14.56 -0.74 11.70
CA MET A 114 15.70 -0.22 10.94
C MET A 114 15.47 1.19 10.36
N PRO A 115 16.55 1.87 9.91
CA PRO A 115 16.42 3.17 9.26
C PRO A 115 15.59 3.13 7.97
N VAL A 116 14.93 4.24 7.68
CA VAL A 116 14.20 4.48 6.42
C VAL A 116 15.10 4.20 5.20
N GLY A 117 14.52 3.63 4.15
CA GLY A 117 15.20 3.27 2.91
C GLY A 117 15.90 1.90 2.92
N TYR A 118 15.84 1.18 4.05
CA TYR A 118 16.27 -0.22 4.15
C TYR A 118 15.10 -1.19 3.92
N GLN A 119 14.15 -1.26 4.85
CA GLN A 119 12.98 -2.18 4.79
C GLN A 119 11.63 -1.46 4.62
N TRP A 120 11.62 -0.14 4.78
CA TRP A 120 10.42 0.69 4.67
C TRP A 120 10.80 2.13 4.24
N THR A 121 9.81 2.90 3.80
CA THR A 121 9.93 4.27 3.27
C THR A 121 8.98 5.23 3.96
N HIS A 122 9.24 6.54 3.86
CA HIS A 122 8.32 7.54 4.40
C HIS A 122 6.91 7.47 3.78
N ALA A 123 6.80 7.21 2.48
CA ALA A 123 5.49 7.04 1.83
C ALA A 123 4.68 5.88 2.43
N GLU A 124 5.34 4.78 2.78
CA GLU A 124 4.70 3.65 3.45
C GLU A 124 4.28 3.97 4.89
N LEU A 125 5.07 4.76 5.61
CA LEU A 125 4.70 5.24 6.95
C LEU A 125 3.50 6.19 6.89
N GLU A 126 3.47 7.13 5.95
CA GLU A 126 2.32 8.01 5.71
C GLU A 126 1.08 7.21 5.35
N LEU A 127 1.20 6.21 4.47
CA LEU A 127 0.08 5.33 4.11
C LEU A 127 -0.45 4.58 5.34
N ALA A 128 0.44 3.99 6.14
CA ALA A 128 0.05 3.25 7.34
C ALA A 128 -0.66 4.14 8.38
N VAL A 129 -0.14 5.33 8.64
CA VAL A 129 -0.76 6.30 9.55
C VAL A 129 -2.11 6.76 9.00
N ARG A 130 -2.18 7.10 7.72
CA ARG A 130 -3.43 7.49 7.06
C ARG A 130 -4.49 6.41 7.21
N GLN A 131 -4.15 5.15 6.92
CA GLN A 131 -5.10 4.04 7.01
C GLN A 131 -5.50 3.72 8.45
N ALA A 132 -4.58 3.88 9.42
CA ALA A 132 -4.90 3.73 10.82
C ALA A 132 -5.91 4.79 11.30
N ILE A 133 -5.84 6.01 10.77
CA ILE A 133 -6.73 7.13 11.14
C ILE A 133 -8.06 7.07 10.37
N GLN A 134 -7.98 6.91 9.04
CA GLN A 134 -9.10 7.12 8.11
C GLN A 134 -9.68 5.82 7.55
N GLY A 135 -9.07 4.69 7.85
CA GLY A 135 -9.37 3.41 7.20
C GLY A 135 -8.77 3.30 5.79
N ILE A 136 -9.02 2.13 5.19
CA ILE A 136 -8.60 1.82 3.81
C ILE A 136 -9.61 2.43 2.85
N ALA A 137 -9.17 3.40 2.05
CA ALA A 137 -9.97 4.07 1.04
C ALA A 137 -10.16 3.16 -0.19
N GLU A 138 -11.20 3.43 -0.98
CA GLU A 138 -11.44 2.67 -2.23
C GLU A 138 -10.26 2.81 -3.21
N SER A 139 -9.61 3.97 -3.24
CA SER A 139 -8.41 4.21 -4.04
C SER A 139 -7.22 3.33 -3.65
N ASP A 140 -7.15 2.87 -2.40
CA ASP A 140 -6.12 1.93 -1.95
C ASP A 140 -6.38 0.53 -2.48
N ARG A 141 -7.66 0.18 -2.69
CA ARG A 141 -8.11 -1.11 -3.21
C ARG A 141 -8.10 -1.14 -4.74
N ALA A 142 -8.03 0.02 -5.38
CA ALA A 142 -7.99 0.13 -6.83
C ALA A 142 -6.61 -0.24 -7.37
N SER A 143 -6.56 -1.19 -8.30
CA SER A 143 -5.33 -1.48 -9.02
C SER A 143 -4.84 -0.29 -9.86
N PRO A 144 -3.55 -0.26 -10.24
CA PRO A 144 -3.03 0.79 -11.10
C PRO A 144 -3.86 0.91 -12.38
N ALA A 145 -4.14 2.14 -12.80
CA ALA A 145 -4.84 2.38 -14.05
C ALA A 145 -4.08 1.75 -15.23
N VAL A 146 -4.80 1.03 -16.08
CA VAL A 146 -4.22 0.37 -17.27
C VAL A 146 -4.93 0.87 -18.52
N SER A 147 -4.17 1.29 -19.52
CA SER A 147 -4.70 1.81 -20.77
C SER A 147 -3.80 1.50 -21.96
N VAL A 148 -4.39 1.49 -23.16
CA VAL A 148 -3.65 1.42 -24.42
C VAL A 148 -3.56 2.83 -24.97
N ILE A 149 -2.36 3.27 -25.33
CA ILE A 149 -2.09 4.57 -25.93
C ILE A 149 -1.30 4.40 -27.23
N LYS A 150 -1.19 5.46 -28.04
CA LYS A 150 -0.24 5.53 -29.15
C LYS A 150 0.97 6.37 -28.78
N VAL A 151 2.16 5.86 -29.06
CA VAL A 151 3.45 6.54 -28.92
C VAL A 151 4.19 6.39 -30.23
N ASP A 152 4.53 7.51 -30.88
CA ASP A 152 5.23 7.54 -32.17
C ASP A 152 4.59 6.64 -33.25
N GLY A 153 3.26 6.64 -33.29
CA GLY A 153 2.47 5.85 -34.25
C GLY A 153 2.33 4.36 -33.90
N ALA A 154 3.03 3.86 -32.88
CA ALA A 154 2.92 2.49 -32.38
C ALA A 154 2.00 2.40 -31.16
N TRP A 155 1.34 1.25 -30.98
CA TRP A 155 0.53 1.01 -29.78
C TRP A 155 1.44 0.71 -28.58
N ALA A 156 1.01 1.17 -27.41
CA ALA A 156 1.73 1.01 -26.17
C ALA A 156 0.78 0.67 -25.02
N LEU A 157 1.25 -0.17 -24.10
CA LEU A 157 0.58 -0.42 -22.82
C LEU A 157 1.07 0.61 -21.79
N LYS A 158 0.15 1.40 -21.23
CA LYS A 158 0.40 2.28 -20.08
C LYS A 158 -0.12 1.60 -18.81
N VAL A 159 0.73 1.48 -17.79
CA VAL A 159 0.36 0.96 -16.45
C VAL A 159 0.74 2.01 -15.42
N GLY A 160 -0.25 2.53 -14.70
CA GLY A 160 -0.11 3.69 -13.83
C GLY A 160 0.49 4.89 -14.57
N GLU A 161 1.12 5.79 -13.81
CA GLU A 161 1.82 6.96 -14.39
C GLU A 161 3.28 6.66 -14.79
N VAL A 162 3.79 5.45 -14.49
CA VAL A 162 5.23 5.19 -14.46
C VAL A 162 5.71 4.34 -15.64
N LYS A 163 4.89 3.42 -16.16
CA LYS A 163 5.35 2.49 -17.21
C LYS A 163 4.57 2.63 -18.50
N VAL A 164 5.32 2.77 -19.58
CA VAL A 164 4.87 2.64 -20.96
C VAL A 164 5.70 1.55 -21.63
N ILE A 165 5.03 0.54 -22.20
CA ILE A 165 5.65 -0.47 -23.06
C ILE A 165 5.22 -0.16 -24.49
N ALA A 166 6.10 0.49 -25.25
CA ALA A 166 5.84 0.93 -26.62
C ALA A 166 6.19 -0.14 -27.66
N GLY A 167 5.75 0.07 -28.91
CA GLY A 167 6.08 -0.81 -30.04
C GLY A 167 5.26 -2.10 -30.09
N LEU A 168 4.17 -2.18 -29.32
CA LEU A 168 3.24 -3.31 -29.33
C LEU A 168 2.28 -3.21 -30.52
N GLY A 169 1.72 -4.34 -30.93
CA GLY A 169 0.50 -4.36 -31.73
C GLY A 169 -0.72 -4.08 -30.84
N GLN A 170 -1.80 -3.54 -31.42
CA GLN A 170 -3.01 -3.18 -30.67
C GLN A 170 -3.55 -4.36 -29.84
N GLU A 171 -3.74 -5.51 -30.49
CA GLU A 171 -4.24 -6.74 -29.88
C GLU A 171 -3.38 -7.20 -28.68
N ARG A 172 -2.04 -7.09 -28.80
CA ARG A 172 -1.13 -7.42 -27.69
C ARG A 172 -1.29 -6.47 -26.51
N ALA A 173 -1.48 -5.17 -26.78
CA ALA A 173 -1.68 -4.18 -25.73
C ALA A 173 -3.03 -4.36 -25.03
N GLU A 174 -4.10 -4.62 -25.78
CA GLU A 174 -5.45 -4.86 -25.25
C GLU A 174 -5.52 -6.18 -24.46
N GLY A 175 -4.90 -7.26 -24.95
CA GLY A 175 -4.79 -8.52 -24.22
C GLY A 175 -4.05 -8.37 -22.89
N ALA A 176 -2.99 -7.56 -22.86
CA ALA A 176 -2.27 -7.28 -21.62
C ALA A 176 -3.12 -6.51 -20.59
N ILE A 177 -3.98 -5.59 -21.02
CA ILE A 177 -4.95 -4.93 -20.13
C ILE A 177 -5.91 -5.95 -19.53
N ALA A 178 -6.47 -6.84 -20.35
CA ALA A 178 -7.39 -7.87 -19.88
C ALA A 178 -6.73 -8.77 -18.83
N ALA A 179 -5.48 -9.19 -19.05
CA ALA A 179 -4.70 -9.98 -18.11
C ALA A 179 -4.45 -9.24 -16.78
N LEU A 180 -4.06 -7.96 -16.81
CA LEU A 180 -3.87 -7.16 -15.58
C LEU A 180 -5.18 -6.96 -14.81
N LYS A 181 -6.28 -6.70 -15.51
CA LYS A 181 -7.61 -6.55 -14.89
C LYS A 181 -8.05 -7.85 -14.22
N ALA A 182 -7.93 -8.98 -14.91
CA ALA A 182 -8.26 -10.28 -14.35
C ALA A 182 -7.38 -10.61 -13.12
N ALA A 183 -6.09 -10.31 -13.18
CA ALA A 183 -5.20 -10.52 -12.03
C ALA A 183 -5.53 -9.61 -10.83
N SER A 184 -6.05 -8.40 -11.08
CA SER A 184 -6.44 -7.47 -10.03
C SER A 184 -7.69 -7.84 -9.24
N GLU A 185 -8.43 -8.87 -9.66
CA GLU A 185 -9.58 -9.38 -8.90
C GLU A 185 -9.17 -10.02 -7.56
N LYS A 186 -7.88 -10.37 -7.41
CA LYS A 186 -7.29 -10.90 -6.18
C LYS A 186 -6.07 -10.07 -5.78
N PRO A 187 -5.71 -10.02 -4.48
CA PRO A 187 -4.47 -9.40 -4.06
C PRO A 187 -3.27 -10.05 -4.78
N VAL A 188 -2.48 -9.25 -5.48
CA VAL A 188 -1.25 -9.70 -6.15
C VAL A 188 -0.04 -9.55 -5.24
N THR A 189 0.90 -10.49 -5.30
CA THR A 189 2.18 -10.46 -4.56
C THR A 189 3.35 -10.42 -5.53
N SER A 190 4.59 -10.29 -5.04
CA SER A 190 5.78 -10.37 -5.90
C SER A 190 5.93 -11.70 -6.60
N GLU A 191 5.45 -12.76 -5.98
CA GLU A 191 5.47 -14.10 -6.55
C GLU A 191 4.43 -14.25 -7.68
N SER A 192 3.46 -13.34 -7.75
CA SER A 192 2.51 -13.28 -8.87
C SER A 192 3.19 -12.86 -10.16
N PHE A 193 4.32 -12.13 -10.14
CA PHE A 193 4.95 -11.63 -11.35
C PHE A 193 6.15 -12.50 -11.73
N GLN A 194 6.02 -13.25 -12.83
CA GLN A 194 7.02 -14.23 -13.23
C GLN A 194 7.39 -14.10 -14.71
N THR A 195 8.52 -14.70 -15.07
CA THR A 195 8.88 -14.92 -16.47
C THR A 195 8.97 -16.41 -16.75
N ARG A 196 8.54 -16.83 -17.94
CA ARG A 196 8.66 -18.21 -18.42
C ARG A 196 9.23 -18.21 -19.82
N ALA A 197 10.34 -18.92 -20.02
CA ALA A 197 10.93 -19.08 -21.35
C ALA A 197 10.18 -20.18 -22.12
N GLU A 198 9.81 -19.90 -23.37
CA GLU A 198 9.11 -20.86 -24.23
C GLU A 198 9.45 -20.57 -25.70
N ASN A 199 9.99 -21.57 -26.41
CA ASN A 199 10.23 -21.52 -27.86
C ASN A 199 10.94 -20.24 -28.37
N GLY A 200 12.01 -19.82 -27.69
CA GLY A 200 12.77 -18.61 -28.06
C GLY A 200 12.11 -17.28 -27.71
N ALA A 201 10.93 -17.33 -27.08
CA ALA A 201 10.23 -16.18 -26.51
C ALA A 201 10.25 -16.24 -24.97
N VAL A 202 9.87 -15.13 -24.34
CA VAL A 202 9.68 -15.07 -22.88
C VAL A 202 8.29 -14.55 -22.58
N GLN A 203 7.47 -15.36 -21.93
CA GLN A 203 6.19 -14.95 -21.37
C GLN A 203 6.40 -14.19 -20.08
N LEU A 204 5.70 -13.07 -19.96
CA LEU A 204 5.48 -12.34 -18.72
C LEU A 204 4.16 -12.83 -18.13
N LEU A 205 4.19 -13.26 -16.88
CA LEU A 205 3.03 -13.80 -16.17
C LEU A 205 2.62 -12.85 -15.04
N VAL A 206 1.31 -12.77 -14.80
CA VAL A 206 0.72 -12.17 -13.60
C VAL A 206 -0.29 -13.16 -13.00
N GLY A 207 0.06 -13.75 -11.85
CA GLY A 207 -0.57 -14.97 -11.37
C GLY A 207 -0.40 -16.09 -12.40
N GLU A 208 -1.50 -16.73 -12.78
CA GLU A 208 -1.54 -17.78 -13.82
C GLU A 208 -1.79 -17.21 -15.23
N GLN A 209 -1.95 -15.90 -15.39
CA GLN A 209 -2.31 -15.27 -16.66
C GLN A 209 -1.07 -14.84 -17.42
N THR A 210 -1.04 -15.11 -18.73
CA THR A 210 -0.03 -14.53 -19.63
C THR A 210 -0.36 -13.07 -19.88
N LEU A 211 0.50 -12.19 -19.37
CA LEU A 211 0.40 -10.76 -19.57
C LEU A 211 0.85 -10.35 -20.97
N LEU A 212 2.07 -10.75 -21.34
CA LEU A 212 2.70 -10.44 -22.62
C LEU A 212 3.69 -11.53 -22.99
N THR A 213 3.85 -11.81 -24.26
CA THR A 213 4.96 -12.63 -24.76
C THR A 213 5.96 -11.72 -25.44
N VAL A 214 7.19 -11.64 -24.93
CA VAL A 214 8.31 -10.92 -25.54
C VAL A 214 8.93 -11.80 -26.61
N LYS A 215 8.91 -11.31 -27.84
CA LYS A 215 9.40 -12.01 -29.04
C LYS A 215 10.80 -11.53 -29.41
N GLU A 216 11.51 -12.31 -30.22
CA GLU A 216 12.82 -11.92 -30.76
C GLU A 216 12.77 -10.57 -31.49
N SER A 217 11.72 -10.32 -32.27
CA SER A 217 11.51 -9.04 -32.95
C SER A 217 11.40 -7.85 -32.01
N ASP A 218 10.89 -8.04 -30.79
CA ASP A 218 10.80 -6.97 -29.79
C ASP A 218 12.22 -6.65 -29.26
N GLY A 219 13.02 -7.69 -28.99
CA GLY A 219 14.42 -7.56 -28.60
C GLY A 219 15.27 -6.84 -29.65
N GLN A 220 15.13 -7.22 -30.92
CA GLN A 220 15.82 -6.58 -32.05
C GLN A 220 15.49 -5.08 -32.14
N LYS A 221 14.21 -4.70 -32.04
CA LYS A 221 13.80 -3.28 -32.04
C LYS A 221 14.34 -2.49 -30.87
N ALA A 222 14.47 -3.13 -29.70
CA ALA A 222 14.98 -2.51 -28.49
C ALA A 222 16.51 -2.54 -28.36
N GLY A 223 17.22 -3.24 -29.28
CA GLY A 223 18.66 -3.49 -29.17
C GLY A 223 19.04 -4.34 -27.94
N LYS A 224 18.15 -5.24 -27.50
CA LYS A 224 18.29 -6.04 -26.27
C LYS A 224 17.99 -7.51 -26.51
N SER A 225 18.53 -8.39 -25.67
CA SER A 225 18.10 -9.79 -25.66
C SER A 225 16.63 -9.89 -25.21
N VAL A 226 15.90 -10.91 -25.68
CA VAL A 226 14.50 -11.16 -25.28
C VAL A 226 14.37 -11.26 -23.76
N LYS A 227 15.32 -11.92 -23.09
CA LYS A 227 15.35 -12.10 -21.64
C LYS A 227 15.55 -10.78 -20.89
N GLU A 228 16.48 -9.94 -21.35
CA GLU A 228 16.72 -8.62 -20.77
C GLU A 228 15.51 -7.72 -20.91
N LEU A 229 14.93 -7.64 -22.11
CA LEU A 229 13.75 -6.84 -22.38
C LEU A 229 12.54 -7.31 -21.55
N ALA A 230 12.34 -8.63 -21.44
CA ALA A 230 11.30 -9.22 -20.60
C ALA A 230 11.47 -8.84 -19.12
N GLY A 231 12.69 -8.92 -18.60
CA GLY A 231 13.00 -8.49 -17.24
C GLY A 231 12.70 -7.01 -17.00
N GLU A 232 13.07 -6.13 -17.94
CA GLU A 232 12.79 -4.70 -17.84
C GLU A 232 11.29 -4.39 -17.91
N TRP A 233 10.56 -5.03 -18.80
CA TRP A 233 9.12 -4.84 -18.94
C TRP A 233 8.40 -5.29 -17.68
N LEU A 234 8.69 -6.50 -17.18
CA LEU A 234 8.09 -7.04 -15.97
C LEU A 234 8.44 -6.18 -14.75
N ALA A 235 9.71 -5.80 -14.57
CA ALA A 235 10.11 -4.92 -13.48
C ALA A 235 9.44 -3.55 -13.56
N GLY A 236 9.25 -3.01 -14.77
CA GLY A 236 8.55 -1.76 -15.01
C GLY A 236 7.07 -1.83 -14.62
N ILE A 237 6.38 -2.90 -15.01
CA ILE A 237 4.98 -3.16 -14.61
C ILE A 237 4.90 -3.37 -13.11
N ALA A 238 5.80 -4.17 -12.55
CA ALA A 238 5.83 -4.48 -11.13
C ALA A 238 6.02 -3.21 -10.29
N ARG A 239 6.82 -2.23 -10.75
CA ARG A 239 7.00 -0.93 -10.08
C ARG A 239 5.72 -0.11 -9.97
N CYS A 240 4.70 -0.40 -10.76
CA CYS A 240 3.40 0.25 -10.63
C CYS A 240 2.62 -0.27 -9.41
N TYR A 241 3.06 -1.40 -8.82
CA TYR A 241 2.60 -2.00 -7.59
C TYR A 241 3.68 -1.83 -6.50
N PRO A 242 3.54 -0.85 -5.58
CA PRO A 242 4.63 -0.44 -4.69
C PRO A 242 5.26 -1.56 -3.85
N CYS A 243 4.49 -2.57 -3.47
CA CYS A 243 4.93 -3.78 -2.76
C CYS A 243 6.02 -4.60 -3.47
N LEU A 244 6.14 -4.49 -4.80
CA LEU A 244 7.04 -5.31 -5.61
C LEU A 244 8.44 -4.73 -5.75
N THR A 245 8.63 -3.50 -5.28
CA THR A 245 9.88 -2.75 -5.45
C THR A 245 10.84 -2.89 -4.27
N ARG A 246 10.42 -3.57 -3.19
CA ARG A 246 11.27 -3.77 -2.03
C ARG A 246 12.42 -4.72 -2.40
N PRO A 247 13.68 -4.34 -2.16
CA PRO A 247 14.76 -5.31 -2.15
C PRO A 247 14.48 -6.33 -1.03
N PHE A 248 14.39 -7.61 -1.38
CA PHE A 248 14.28 -8.69 -0.39
C PHE A 248 15.53 -8.70 0.51
N PRO A 249 15.45 -9.22 1.74
CA PRO A 249 16.64 -9.60 2.48
C PRO A 249 17.52 -10.49 1.59
N GLY A 250 18.67 -9.98 1.16
CA GLY A 250 19.60 -10.68 0.26
C GLY A 250 19.60 -10.26 -1.21
N SER A 251 18.71 -9.36 -1.67
CA SER A 251 18.88 -8.77 -3.01
C SER A 251 19.97 -7.70 -2.97
N ASN A 252 21.17 -8.07 -3.38
CA ASN A 252 22.29 -7.13 -3.59
C ASN A 252 21.82 -5.95 -4.46
N ARG A 253 21.93 -4.73 -3.93
CA ARG A 253 21.88 -3.54 -4.79
C ARG A 253 23.18 -3.53 -5.62
N PRO A 254 23.12 -3.48 -6.96
CA PRO A 254 24.31 -3.19 -7.74
C PRO A 254 24.72 -1.73 -7.49
N GLY A 255 25.95 -1.55 -7.01
CA GLY A 255 26.75 -0.32 -7.11
C GLY A 255 26.12 0.96 -6.56
N ARG A 256 26.48 1.34 -5.33
CA ARG A 256 26.80 2.75 -5.08
C ARG A 256 28.30 2.92 -5.28
N ARG A 257 28.67 3.79 -6.22
CA ARG A 257 30.03 4.32 -6.37
C ARG A 257 30.44 5.05 -5.09
#